data_AF-A0A7C3AK99-F1
#
_entry.id   AF-A0A7C3AK99-F1
#
_cell.length_a   1.000
_cell.length_b   1.000
_cell.length_c   1.000
_cell.angle_alpha   90.00
_cell.angle_beta   90.00
_cell.angle_gamma   90.00
#
_symmetry.space_group_name_H-M   'P 1'
#
loop_
_entity.id
_entity.type
_entity.pdbx_description
1 polymer ?
#
loop_
_entity_poly.entity_id
_entity_poly.type
_entity_poly.pdbx_seq_one_letter_code
_entity_poly.pdbx_strand_id
1 'polypeptide(L)'
;WDSTILFHNIRKMNLNIRDIDILFLSHQHWDHTGCVAEILDLCSPDVFVPKSFSEHLKSEISQRTTLYEVENSAKISDGVYTTGELGSWIKEQSLLIETDNGINIITGCAHPGVDKIVEKAREFGRIHSIIGGLHDFDRFEILKNIDKIMPCHCTAYKDRISKLFPSKYREIMAGDVIEDI
;
A
#
# COMPACT_ATOMS: atom_id res chain seq x y z
N TRP A 1 -16.78 8.06 -8.15
CA TRP A 1 -15.87 9.07 -7.56
C TRP A 1 -16.47 9.48 -6.23
N ASP A 2 -15.80 9.13 -5.13
CA ASP A 2 -16.18 9.64 -3.82
C ASP A 2 -14.92 9.86 -2.97
N SER A 3 -14.19 10.92 -3.32
CA SER A 3 -13.09 11.44 -2.52
C SER A 3 -13.56 12.03 -1.19
N THR A 4 -14.87 12.27 -1.04
CA THR A 4 -15.48 12.83 0.16
C THR A 4 -15.08 12.03 1.39
N ILE A 5 -14.98 10.70 1.30
CA ILE A 5 -14.60 9.85 2.43
C ILE A 5 -13.16 10.13 2.88
N LEU A 6 -12.20 10.18 1.96
CA LEU A 6 -10.80 10.46 2.28
C LEU A 6 -10.65 11.85 2.91
N PHE A 7 -11.19 12.89 2.26
CA PHE A 7 -11.08 14.26 2.76
C PHE A 7 -11.87 14.49 4.05
N HIS A 8 -12.99 13.79 4.25
CA HIS A 8 -13.70 13.79 5.51
C HIS A 8 -12.81 13.25 6.64
N ASN A 9 -12.15 12.10 6.40
CA ASN A 9 -11.30 11.46 7.40
C ASN A 9 -10.04 12.30 7.71
N ILE A 10 -9.37 12.86 6.69
CA ILE A 10 -8.23 13.77 6.87
C ILE A 10 -8.62 14.94 7.81
N ARG A 11 -9.77 15.58 7.55
CA ARG A 11 -10.26 16.66 8.42
C ARG A 11 -10.57 16.20 9.83
N LYS A 12 -11.19 15.01 9.98
CA LYS A 12 -11.51 14.43 11.30
C LYS A 12 -10.27 14.09 12.11
N MET A 13 -9.19 13.69 11.44
CA MET A 13 -7.91 13.37 12.05
C MET A 13 -7.02 14.60 12.29
N ASN A 14 -7.51 15.82 11.98
CA ASN A 14 -6.74 17.06 12.07
C ASN A 14 -5.42 17.00 11.27
N LEU A 15 -5.44 16.30 10.13
CA LEU A 15 -4.33 16.23 9.18
C LEU A 15 -4.55 17.25 8.06
N ASN A 16 -3.45 17.69 7.45
CA ASN A 16 -3.48 18.59 6.31
C ASN A 16 -2.92 17.89 5.07
N ILE A 17 -3.75 17.72 4.04
CA ILE A 17 -3.35 17.08 2.77
C ILE A 17 -2.15 17.76 2.12
N ARG A 18 -1.94 19.05 2.38
CA ARG A 18 -0.84 19.83 1.82
C ARG A 18 0.53 19.49 2.41
N ASP A 19 0.56 18.76 3.51
CA ASP A 19 1.79 18.34 4.17
C ASP A 19 2.31 17.01 3.59
N ILE A 20 1.63 16.45 2.58
CA ILE A 20 2.06 15.22 1.90
C ILE A 20 3.14 15.56 0.88
N ASP A 21 4.34 14.99 1.08
CA ASP A 21 5.46 15.12 0.15
C ASP A 21 5.42 14.06 -0.97
N ILE A 22 4.90 12.88 -0.68
CA ILE A 22 4.92 11.72 -1.58
C ILE A 22 3.55 11.06 -1.65
N LEU A 23 3.07 10.81 -2.87
CA LEU A 23 1.87 10.02 -3.15
C LEU A 23 2.27 8.72 -3.85
N PHE A 24 2.08 7.60 -3.15
CA PHE A 24 2.39 6.27 -3.65
C PHE A 24 1.12 5.54 -4.10
N LEU A 25 1.07 5.07 -5.35
CA LEU A 25 -0.07 4.34 -5.90
C LEU A 25 0.28 2.86 -6.12
N SER A 26 -0.50 1.97 -5.50
CA SER A 26 -0.25 0.52 -5.56
C SER A 26 -0.58 -0.09 -6.92
N HIS A 27 -1.79 0.14 -7.44
CA HIS A 27 -2.30 -0.43 -8.70
C HIS A 27 -3.41 0.47 -9.28
N GLN A 28 -3.77 0.25 -10.55
CA GLN A 28 -4.67 1.14 -11.30
C GLN A 28 -6.14 0.73 -11.22
N HIS A 29 -6.66 0.47 -10.03
CA HIS A 29 -8.10 0.38 -9.83
C HIS A 29 -8.68 1.69 -9.32
N TRP A 30 -9.93 1.95 -9.69
CA TRP A 30 -10.61 3.22 -9.45
C TRP A 30 -10.74 3.56 -7.96
N ASP A 31 -10.84 2.56 -7.09
CA ASP A 31 -10.91 2.70 -5.65
C ASP A 31 -9.55 3.01 -5.00
N HIS A 32 -8.45 2.91 -5.75
CA HIS A 32 -7.10 3.27 -5.33
C HIS A 32 -6.57 4.54 -6.01
N THR A 33 -7.10 4.91 -7.18
CA THR A 33 -6.68 6.11 -7.93
C THR A 33 -7.72 7.23 -7.92
N GLY A 34 -8.91 6.98 -7.37
CA GLY A 34 -10.06 7.87 -7.46
C GLY A 34 -9.93 9.24 -6.78
N CYS A 35 -8.88 9.49 -6.00
CA CYS A 35 -8.63 10.80 -5.39
C CYS A 35 -7.44 11.55 -5.99
N VAL A 36 -6.72 10.95 -6.94
CA VAL A 36 -5.43 11.50 -7.43
C VAL A 36 -5.61 12.90 -8.01
N ALA A 37 -6.60 13.12 -8.87
CA ALA A 37 -6.83 14.44 -9.47
C ALA A 37 -7.08 15.53 -8.43
N GLU A 38 -7.92 15.26 -7.42
CA GLU A 38 -8.26 16.23 -6.37
C GLU A 38 -7.08 16.48 -5.41
N ILE A 39 -6.28 15.45 -5.11
CA ILE A 39 -5.03 15.64 -4.34
C ILE A 39 -4.09 16.57 -5.13
N LEU A 40 -3.90 16.33 -6.43
CA LEU A 40 -3.02 17.14 -7.28
C LEU A 40 -3.54 18.57 -7.55
N ASP A 41 -4.83 18.83 -7.34
CA ASP A 41 -5.40 20.19 -7.37
C ASP A 41 -5.13 20.96 -6.06
N LEU A 42 -4.82 20.26 -4.96
CA LEU A 42 -4.62 20.83 -3.63
C LEU A 42 -3.15 20.95 -3.21
N CYS A 43 -2.30 20.04 -3.68
CA CYS A 43 -0.86 20.01 -3.45
C CYS A 43 -0.12 19.30 -4.61
N SER A 44 1.21 19.33 -4.59
CA SER A 44 2.06 18.75 -5.65
C SER A 44 3.08 17.77 -5.05
N PRO A 45 2.64 16.64 -4.48
CA PRO A 45 3.56 15.60 -3.98
C PRO A 45 4.26 14.91 -5.14
N ASP A 46 5.46 14.40 -4.92
CA ASP A 46 6.09 13.47 -5.85
C ASP A 46 5.25 12.19 -5.95
N VAL A 47 4.95 11.73 -7.16
CA VAL A 47 4.03 10.60 -7.38
C VAL A 47 4.78 9.37 -7.86
N PHE A 48 4.58 8.24 -7.20
CA PHE A 48 5.14 6.94 -7.59
C PHE A 48 4.05 6.01 -8.11
N VAL A 49 4.20 5.53 -9.34
CA VAL A 49 3.27 4.61 -10.00
C VAL A 49 4.01 3.41 -10.60
N PRO A 50 3.38 2.23 -10.69
CA PRO A 50 3.86 1.16 -11.56
C PRO A 50 4.05 1.66 -12.99
N LYS A 51 5.17 1.28 -13.62
CA LYS A 51 5.47 1.60 -15.02
C LYS A 51 4.36 1.16 -15.98
N SER A 52 3.68 0.06 -15.64
CA SER A 52 2.53 -0.50 -16.35
C SER A 52 1.23 0.30 -16.27
N PHE A 53 1.17 1.40 -15.50
CA PHE A 53 0.01 2.29 -15.54
C PHE A 53 -0.21 2.86 -16.95
N SER A 54 -1.47 3.17 -17.28
CA SER A 54 -1.80 3.72 -18.58
C SER A 54 -1.05 5.03 -18.86
N GLU A 55 -0.50 5.16 -20.07
CA GLU A 55 0.22 6.37 -20.50
C GLU A 55 -0.62 7.64 -20.35
N HIS A 56 -1.95 7.52 -20.53
CA HIS A 56 -2.86 8.63 -20.32
C HIS A 56 -2.83 9.12 -18.86
N LEU A 57 -3.00 8.23 -17.88
CA LEU A 57 -2.97 8.60 -16.47
C LEU A 57 -1.60 9.14 -16.05
N LYS A 58 -0.51 8.52 -16.52
CA LYS A 58 0.85 9.00 -16.30
C LYS A 58 1.07 10.40 -16.88
N SER A 59 0.53 10.67 -18.07
CA SER A 59 0.59 12.00 -18.67
C SER A 59 -0.21 13.04 -17.89
N GLU A 60 -1.40 12.70 -17.39
CA GLU A 60 -2.20 13.60 -16.56
C GLU A 60 -1.51 13.95 -15.25
N ILE A 61 -0.88 12.97 -14.59
CA ILE A 61 -0.15 13.17 -13.34
C ILE A 61 1.10 14.02 -13.56
N SER A 62 1.92 13.68 -14.56
CA SER A 62 3.22 14.35 -14.82
C SER A 62 3.07 15.81 -15.27
N GLN A 63 1.88 16.23 -15.70
CA GLN A 63 1.59 17.64 -15.97
C GLN A 63 1.44 18.49 -14.70
N ARG A 64 1.23 17.86 -13.53
CA ARG A 64 0.93 18.54 -12.26
C ARG A 64 2.00 18.37 -11.19
N THR A 65 2.89 17.39 -11.34
CA THR A 65 3.93 17.08 -10.36
C THR A 65 5.03 16.18 -10.94
N THR A 66 6.10 15.93 -10.18
CA THR A 66 7.13 14.94 -10.51
C THR A 66 6.55 13.53 -10.49
N LEU A 67 6.73 12.79 -11.59
CA LEU A 67 6.27 11.41 -11.71
C LEU A 67 7.46 10.45 -11.74
N TYR A 68 7.38 9.41 -10.91
CA TYR A 68 8.32 8.30 -10.86
C TYR A 68 7.63 7.01 -11.32
N GLU A 69 8.11 6.46 -12.42
CA GLU A 69 7.66 5.15 -12.92
C GLU A 69 8.48 4.04 -12.29
N VAL A 70 7.80 3.14 -11.60
CA VAL A 70 8.39 2.05 -10.84
C VAL A 70 8.25 0.74 -11.61
N GLU A 71 9.38 0.17 -12.00
CA GLU A 71 9.46 -1.17 -12.59
C GLU A 71 10.08 -2.17 -11.61
N ASN A 72 11.24 -1.82 -11.07
CA ASN A 72 12.00 -2.68 -10.17
C ASN A 72 11.89 -2.21 -8.72
N SER A 73 12.30 -3.06 -7.80
CA SER A 73 12.42 -2.69 -6.40
C SER A 73 13.44 -1.57 -6.25
N ALA A 74 13.12 -0.58 -5.41
CA ALA A 74 13.90 0.65 -5.29
C ALA A 74 13.66 1.33 -3.94
N LYS A 75 14.63 2.14 -3.53
CA LYS A 75 14.49 3.07 -2.41
C LYS A 75 13.69 4.30 -2.86
N ILE A 76 12.68 4.67 -2.09
CA ILE A 76 11.87 5.90 -2.28
C ILE A 76 12.46 7.02 -1.43
N SER A 77 12.68 6.75 -0.14
CA SER A 77 13.31 7.66 0.82
C SER A 77 13.99 6.85 1.93
N ASP A 78 14.56 7.50 2.94
CA ASP A 78 15.23 6.81 4.04
C ASP A 78 14.27 5.87 4.80
N GLY A 79 14.60 4.58 4.82
CA GLY A 79 13.76 3.54 5.40
C GLY A 79 12.49 3.22 4.63
N VAL A 80 12.28 3.78 3.43
CA VAL A 80 11.07 3.56 2.63
C VAL A 80 11.42 3.04 1.24
N TYR A 81 10.82 1.93 0.86
CA TYR A 81 11.11 1.23 -0.39
C TYR A 81 9.84 0.79 -1.11
N THR A 82 9.98 0.43 -2.38
CA THR A 82 8.96 -0.24 -3.17
C THR A 82 9.42 -1.63 -3.57
N THR A 83 8.47 -2.57 -3.66
CA THR A 83 8.72 -3.91 -4.22
C THR A 83 9.04 -3.89 -5.71
N GLY A 84 8.80 -2.76 -6.41
CA GLY A 84 8.65 -2.78 -7.85
C GLY A 84 7.25 -3.27 -8.24
N GLU A 85 6.97 -3.29 -9.55
CA GLU A 85 5.71 -3.86 -10.04
C GLU A 85 5.79 -5.39 -10.08
N LEU A 86 4.89 -6.05 -9.36
CA LEU A 86 4.74 -7.49 -9.32
C LEU A 86 3.42 -7.88 -10.00
N GLY A 87 3.30 -9.14 -10.42
CA GLY A 87 2.08 -9.67 -11.04
C GLY A 87 2.13 -9.69 -12.56
N SER A 88 1.13 -10.35 -13.16
CA SER A 88 1.06 -10.57 -14.62
C SER A 88 -0.12 -9.85 -15.24
N TRP A 89 -1.32 -10.05 -14.68
CA TRP A 89 -2.56 -9.45 -15.19
C TRP A 89 -2.79 -8.05 -14.63
N ILE A 90 -2.86 -7.95 -13.30
CA ILE A 90 -2.86 -6.69 -12.57
C ILE A 90 -1.47 -6.56 -11.98
N LYS A 91 -0.73 -5.58 -12.47
CA LYS A 91 0.56 -5.22 -11.90
C LYS A 91 0.34 -4.31 -10.71
N GLU A 92 1.04 -4.61 -9.62
CA GLU A 92 0.90 -3.90 -8.36
C GLU A 92 2.26 -3.78 -7.66
N GLN A 93 2.49 -2.63 -7.03
CA GLN A 93 3.60 -2.43 -6.11
C GLN A 93 3.10 -2.33 -4.66
N SER A 94 3.93 -2.75 -3.72
CA SER A 94 3.70 -2.57 -2.27
C SER A 94 4.77 -1.66 -1.68
N LEU A 95 4.36 -0.86 -0.71
CA LEU A 95 5.25 0.03 0.04
C LEU A 95 5.89 -0.78 1.18
N LEU A 96 7.18 -0.60 1.39
CA LEU A 96 7.95 -1.24 2.44
C LEU A 96 8.51 -0.16 3.36
N ILE A 97 8.22 -0.27 4.66
CA ILE A 97 8.74 0.64 5.68
C ILE A 97 9.65 -0.16 6.61
N GLU A 98 10.92 0.20 6.63
CA GLU A 98 11.93 -0.36 7.52
C GLU A 98 11.88 0.33 8.89
N THR A 99 11.90 -0.48 9.93
CA THR A 99 11.94 -0.07 11.34
C THR A 99 12.91 -0.98 12.09
N ASP A 100 13.17 -0.68 13.36
CA ASP A 100 13.97 -1.55 14.24
C ASP A 100 13.36 -2.95 14.42
N ASN A 101 12.04 -3.09 14.21
CA ASN A 101 11.35 -4.37 14.27
C ASN A 101 11.48 -5.20 12.98
N GLY A 102 11.85 -4.56 11.86
CA GLY A 102 11.97 -5.15 10.54
C GLY A 102 11.15 -4.42 9.48
N ILE A 103 10.83 -5.13 8.40
CA ILE A 103 10.10 -4.60 7.24
C ILE A 103 8.59 -4.72 7.46
N ASN A 104 7.91 -3.59 7.31
CA ASN A 104 6.46 -3.46 7.35
C ASN A 104 5.92 -3.29 5.93
N ILE A 105 5.13 -4.25 5.48
CA ILE A 105 4.56 -4.25 4.13
C ILE A 105 3.21 -3.56 4.17
N ILE A 106 3.03 -2.53 3.36
CA ILE A 106 1.73 -1.90 3.08
C ILE A 106 1.34 -2.23 1.64
N THR A 107 0.23 -2.95 1.49
CA THR A 107 -0.29 -3.40 0.19
C THR A 107 -1.63 -2.75 -0.13
N GLY A 108 -1.95 -2.57 -1.42
CA GLY A 108 -3.26 -2.10 -1.85
C GLY A 108 -4.29 -3.22 -1.77
N CYS A 109 -4.16 -4.18 -2.69
CA CYS A 109 -5.03 -5.35 -2.80
C CYS A 109 -4.27 -6.68 -2.83
N ALA A 110 -2.95 -6.67 -3.05
CA ALA A 110 -2.15 -7.88 -3.21
C ALA A 110 -2.58 -8.79 -4.38
N HIS A 111 -2.96 -8.21 -5.52
CA HIS A 111 -3.28 -8.97 -6.76
C HIS A 111 -2.19 -9.96 -7.19
N PRO A 112 -0.88 -9.67 -7.02
CA PRO A 112 0.18 -10.62 -7.36
C PRO A 112 0.18 -11.87 -6.47
N GLY A 113 -0.45 -11.79 -5.29
CA GLY A 113 -0.39 -12.77 -4.21
C GLY A 113 0.53 -12.31 -3.09
N VAL A 114 0.09 -12.51 -1.84
CA VAL A 114 0.87 -12.18 -0.62
C VAL A 114 2.21 -12.92 -0.60
N ASP A 115 2.27 -14.12 -1.17
CA ASP A 115 3.49 -14.91 -1.29
C ASP A 115 4.60 -14.18 -2.04
N LYS A 116 4.27 -13.61 -3.21
CA LYS A 116 5.24 -12.91 -4.06
C LYS A 116 5.67 -11.59 -3.44
N ILE A 117 4.74 -10.89 -2.79
CA ILE A 117 5.04 -9.64 -2.08
C ILE A 117 6.00 -9.91 -0.93
N VAL A 118 5.71 -10.92 -0.10
CA VAL A 118 6.57 -11.31 1.02
C VAL A 118 7.93 -11.80 0.55
N GLU A 119 7.98 -12.59 -0.53
CA GLU A 119 9.24 -13.04 -1.13
C GLU A 119 10.10 -11.85 -1.58
N LYS A 120 9.51 -10.89 -2.31
CA LYS A 120 10.22 -9.69 -2.75
C LYS A 120 10.65 -8.80 -1.58
N ALA A 121 9.78 -8.60 -0.60
CA ALA A 121 10.07 -7.76 0.57
C ALA A 121 11.20 -8.32 1.44
N ARG A 122 11.45 -9.64 1.42
CA ARG A 122 12.57 -10.27 2.16
C ARG A 122 13.94 -9.83 1.67
N GLU A 123 14.05 -9.30 0.46
CA GLU A 123 15.30 -8.69 -0.04
C GLU A 123 15.72 -7.47 0.81
N PHE A 124 14.78 -6.86 1.53
CA PHE A 124 15.00 -5.67 2.36
C PHE A 124 15.18 -5.99 3.84
N GLY A 125 14.78 -7.20 4.30
CA GLY A 125 14.95 -7.60 5.69
C GLY A 125 13.91 -8.59 6.17
N ARG A 126 13.90 -8.83 7.49
CA ARG A 126 12.92 -9.68 8.15
C ARG A 126 11.55 -9.01 8.12
N ILE A 127 10.53 -9.72 7.67
CA ILE A 127 9.16 -9.18 7.64
C ILE A 127 8.59 -9.14 9.06
N HIS A 128 8.24 -7.94 9.51
CA HIS A 128 7.58 -7.72 10.78
C HIS A 128 6.06 -7.74 10.63
N SER A 129 5.52 -6.94 9.71
CA SER A 129 4.06 -6.82 9.53
C SER A 129 3.63 -6.80 8.07
N ILE A 130 2.35 -7.14 7.86
CA ILE A 130 1.63 -6.89 6.61
C ILE A 130 0.30 -6.19 6.89
N ILE A 131 0.07 -5.09 6.19
CA ILE A 131 -1.05 -4.16 6.36
C ILE A 131 -1.68 -3.91 5.00
N GLY A 132 -3.00 -4.01 4.87
CA GLY A 132 -3.70 -3.71 3.61
C GLY A 132 -4.65 -4.80 3.12
N GLY A 133 -5.09 -4.69 1.87
CA GLY A 133 -5.92 -5.71 1.23
C GLY A 133 -5.12 -6.95 0.86
N LEU A 134 -5.60 -8.14 1.23
CA LEU A 134 -4.98 -9.43 0.90
C LEU A 134 -5.77 -10.23 -0.15
N HIS A 135 -6.77 -9.62 -0.78
CA HIS A 135 -7.69 -10.23 -1.75
C HIS A 135 -8.25 -11.59 -1.27
N ASP A 136 -8.32 -12.57 -2.18
CA ASP A 136 -8.70 -13.97 -1.96
C ASP A 136 -7.53 -14.87 -1.57
N PHE A 137 -6.47 -14.31 -0.96
CA PHE A 137 -5.30 -15.10 -0.56
C PHE A 137 -5.65 -16.14 0.53
N ASP A 138 -5.49 -17.42 0.20
CA ASP A 138 -5.84 -18.57 1.04
C ASP A 138 -4.62 -19.41 1.50
N ARG A 139 -3.40 -19.07 1.05
CA ARG A 139 -2.14 -19.74 1.44
C ARG A 139 -1.58 -19.21 2.76
N PHE A 140 -2.34 -19.39 3.83
CA PHE A 140 -2.07 -18.84 5.16
C PHE A 140 -0.72 -19.27 5.78
N GLU A 141 -0.08 -20.33 5.29
CA GLU A 141 1.24 -20.78 5.75
C GLU A 141 2.30 -19.67 5.75
N ILE A 142 2.22 -18.75 4.80
CA ILE A 142 3.17 -17.63 4.69
C ILE A 142 3.00 -16.64 5.85
N LEU A 143 1.78 -16.48 6.35
CA LEU A 143 1.46 -15.59 7.46
C LEU A 143 2.01 -16.11 8.81
N LYS A 144 2.35 -17.41 8.91
CA LYS A 144 2.95 -17.97 10.13
C LYS A 144 4.26 -17.29 10.51
N ASN A 145 5.01 -16.79 9.53
CA ASN A 145 6.33 -16.18 9.74
C ASN A 145 6.30 -14.64 9.78
N ILE A 146 5.11 -14.05 9.88
CA ILE A 146 4.90 -12.61 10.04
C ILE A 146 4.43 -12.36 11.47
N ASP A 147 4.93 -11.31 12.13
CA ASP A 147 4.61 -11.04 13.54
C ASP A 147 3.23 -10.40 13.69
N LYS A 148 2.87 -9.49 12.77
CA LYS A 148 1.59 -8.76 12.80
C LYS A 148 0.87 -8.79 11.46
N ILE A 149 -0.43 -9.05 11.48
CA ILE A 149 -1.28 -9.17 10.30
C ILE A 149 -2.47 -8.24 10.48
N MET A 150 -2.57 -7.22 9.63
CA MET A 150 -3.59 -6.16 9.69
C MET A 150 -4.36 -6.08 8.37
N PRO A 151 -5.22 -7.07 8.07
CA PRO A 151 -5.90 -7.14 6.78
C PRO A 151 -7.11 -6.20 6.74
N CYS A 152 -7.23 -5.42 5.67
CA CYS A 152 -8.35 -4.52 5.44
C CYS A 152 -8.92 -4.68 4.02
N HIS A 153 -9.72 -3.70 3.59
CA HIS A 153 -10.25 -3.58 2.22
C HIS A 153 -10.83 -4.90 1.66
N CYS A 154 -10.35 -5.35 0.50
CA CYS A 154 -10.79 -6.52 -0.26
C CYS A 154 -10.46 -7.89 0.34
N THR A 155 -9.91 -7.98 1.55
CA THR A 155 -9.53 -9.27 2.12
C THR A 155 -10.75 -10.16 2.35
N ALA A 156 -10.86 -11.28 1.62
CA ALA A 156 -12.01 -12.17 1.66
C ALA A 156 -12.08 -13.02 2.95
N TYR A 157 -10.93 -13.32 3.55
CA TYR A 157 -10.80 -14.31 4.62
C TYR A 157 -10.44 -13.71 5.99
N LYS A 158 -10.83 -12.46 6.29
CA LYS A 158 -10.51 -11.79 7.58
C LYS A 158 -10.84 -12.65 8.80
N ASP A 159 -12.06 -13.21 8.84
CA ASP A 159 -12.52 -14.09 9.93
C ASP A 159 -11.71 -15.38 10.08
N ARG A 160 -11.19 -15.91 8.97
CA ARG A 160 -10.37 -17.13 8.98
C ARG A 160 -8.96 -16.81 9.44
N ILE A 161 -8.39 -15.69 8.97
CA ILE A 161 -7.07 -15.22 9.38
C ILE A 161 -7.07 -14.91 10.88
N SER A 162 -8.09 -14.23 11.40
CA SER A 162 -8.19 -13.91 12.84
C SER A 162 -8.27 -15.16 13.72
N LYS A 163 -9.00 -16.20 13.28
CA LYS A 163 -9.09 -17.50 13.97
C LYS A 163 -7.79 -18.30 13.92
N LEU A 164 -7.06 -18.25 12.80
CA LEU A 164 -5.80 -18.99 12.63
C LEU A 164 -4.62 -18.32 13.34
N PHE A 165 -4.62 -16.98 13.44
CA PHE A 165 -3.52 -16.20 13.99
C PHE A 165 -3.97 -15.18 15.04
N PRO A 166 -4.68 -15.58 16.10
CA PRO A 166 -5.33 -14.64 17.02
C PRO A 166 -4.35 -13.72 17.76
N SER A 167 -3.11 -14.18 18.03
CA SER A 167 -2.09 -13.36 18.69
C SER A 167 -1.35 -12.39 17.76
N LYS A 168 -1.51 -12.54 16.44
CA LYS A 168 -0.83 -11.75 15.41
C LYS A 168 -1.80 -10.83 14.67
N TYR A 169 -3.08 -11.18 14.69
CA TYR A 169 -4.13 -10.46 14.02
C TYR A 169 -4.48 -9.18 14.78
N ARG A 170 -4.54 -8.07 14.05
CA ARG A 170 -5.12 -6.83 14.54
C ARG A 170 -6.14 -6.33 13.51
N GLU A 171 -7.36 -6.11 13.97
CA GLU A 171 -8.36 -5.41 13.18
C GLU A 171 -7.93 -3.96 13.01
N ILE A 172 -8.12 -3.43 11.79
CA ILE A 172 -7.84 -2.03 11.47
C ILE A 172 -9.03 -1.40 10.74
N MET A 173 -9.32 -0.16 11.08
CA MET A 173 -10.47 0.61 10.62
C MET A 173 -10.04 2.01 10.16
N ALA A 174 -10.92 2.70 9.44
CA ALA A 174 -10.68 4.08 9.05
C ALA A 174 -10.53 4.96 10.30
N GLY A 175 -9.43 5.73 10.37
CA GLY A 175 -9.11 6.60 11.50
C GLY A 175 -8.13 5.99 12.52
N ASP A 176 -7.75 4.73 12.38
CA ASP A 176 -6.74 4.13 13.25
C ASP A 176 -5.35 4.75 13.03
N VAL A 177 -4.61 4.90 14.13
CA VAL A 177 -3.19 5.24 14.16
C VAL A 177 -2.43 4.02 14.67
N ILE A 178 -1.39 3.63 13.95
CA ILE A 178 -0.56 2.46 14.25
C ILE A 178 0.85 2.97 14.56
N GLU A 179 1.28 2.83 15.80
CA GLU A 179 2.59 3.31 16.28
C GLU A 179 3.58 2.17 16.55
N ASP A 180 3.10 0.94 16.53
CA ASP A 180 3.82 -0.27 16.94
C ASP A 180 4.22 -1.14 15.74
N ILE A 181 4.66 -0.53 14.64
CA ILE A 181 5.21 -1.24 13.47
C ILE A 181 6.74 -1.19 13.44
#